data_AF-A0A7V5EMC5-F1
#
_entry.id   AF-A0A7V5EMC5-F1
#
_cell.length_a   1.000
_cell.length_b   1.000
_cell.length_c   1.000
_cell.angle_alpha   90.00
_cell.angle_beta   90.00
_cell.angle_gamma   90.00
#
_symmetry.space_group_name_H-M   'P 1'
#
loop_
_entity.id
_entity.type
_entity.pdbx_description
1 polymer ?
#
loop_
_entity_poly.entity_id
_entity_poly.type
_entity_poly.pdbx_seq_one_letter_code
_entity_poly.pdbx_strand_id
1 'polypeptide(L)'
;FTLPERDHVRMTEKGVADTKEHGKFDEQLVYKGTRFGFEVELIGTADDKTDWESLLNIFAQPYFRIGAGTRNGFGEISVDDIKARSYDLADKDDLSEYLNKTSSLNDDYIGFKSISLAKKDGSKWKPYSVTLKPEDFFLFGAGMGDLDADLRPKTEKVICWKDGRAAFSEEQILIPATSVKGAISHRLAFHYNRISPPEAANQSFERPDTSSVLNEITQLDFGVNLDELKNKASNDDAWAKAKAQIEGMNFGDFVKDSANWKAFTNKMDTLKTAEKENKRPVGEHNPAVRALFGYAKQDKKSPDEGQIGHVIISDVHKKKKSEKIFSHVAIDRFTAGGIDGALFQEKVATLDAFKLEIMVHDDAFPKEDPNVMDAWKATMEDLKKGWIPLGGSTTKGHGVFIAHKT
;
A
#
# COMPACT_ATOMS: atom_id res chain seq x y z
N PHE A 1 16.82 6.66 25.49
CA PHE A 1 15.55 6.01 25.14
C PHE A 1 15.59 5.71 23.66
N THR A 2 15.28 4.49 23.25
CA THR A 2 15.20 4.12 21.83
C THR A 2 13.85 4.59 21.28
N LEU A 3 13.86 5.21 20.10
CA LEU A 3 12.63 5.59 19.41
C LEU A 3 11.91 4.34 18.85
N PRO A 4 10.58 4.37 18.69
CA PRO A 4 9.86 3.28 18.02
C PRO A 4 10.35 3.15 16.57
N GLU A 5 10.55 1.90 16.16
CA GLU A 5 10.96 1.55 14.80
C GLU A 5 9.75 1.06 14.00
N ARG A 6 9.53 1.68 12.84
CA ARG A 6 8.48 1.31 11.92
C ARG A 6 9.08 0.80 10.62
N ASP A 7 8.79 -0.46 10.35
CA ASP A 7 9.12 -1.07 9.08
C ASP A 7 8.06 -0.74 8.04
N HIS A 8 8.50 -0.54 6.82
CA HIS A 8 7.65 -0.58 5.64
C HIS A 8 8.33 -1.37 4.53
N VAL A 9 7.50 -1.92 3.65
CA VAL A 9 7.96 -2.71 2.52
C VAL A 9 7.71 -1.92 1.25
N ARG A 10 8.70 -1.92 0.35
CA ARG A 10 8.56 -1.41 -1.00
C ARG A 10 7.42 -2.14 -1.69
N MET A 11 6.50 -1.37 -2.25
CA MET A 11 5.42 -1.91 -3.06
C MET A 11 5.77 -1.77 -4.54
N THR A 12 5.43 -2.78 -5.33
CA THR A 12 5.44 -2.76 -6.80
C THR A 12 4.28 -1.90 -7.33
N GLU A 13 4.28 -1.64 -8.65
CA GLU A 13 3.18 -0.92 -9.33
C GLU A 13 1.80 -1.57 -9.14
N LYS A 14 1.78 -2.86 -8.80
CA LYS A 14 0.58 -3.64 -8.53
C LYS A 14 0.04 -3.49 -7.11
N GLY A 15 0.70 -2.70 -6.26
CA GLY A 15 0.32 -2.53 -4.86
C GLY A 15 0.59 -3.77 -3.98
N VAL A 16 1.54 -4.61 -4.38
CA VAL A 16 2.02 -5.77 -3.60
C VAL A 16 3.49 -5.61 -3.28
N ALA A 17 3.95 -6.24 -2.19
CA ALA A 17 5.34 -6.19 -1.75
C ALA A 17 6.32 -6.63 -2.86
N ASP A 18 7.36 -5.84 -3.05
CA ASP A 18 8.45 -6.15 -3.98
C ASP A 18 9.40 -7.16 -3.34
N THR A 19 9.18 -8.44 -3.64
CA THR A 19 9.99 -9.55 -3.14
C THR A 19 11.31 -9.74 -3.90
N LYS A 20 11.51 -9.02 -5.03
CA LYS A 20 12.69 -9.20 -5.89
C LYS A 20 13.82 -8.25 -5.54
N GLU A 21 13.49 -7.03 -5.13
CA GLU A 21 14.49 -5.98 -4.85
C GLU A 21 14.76 -5.78 -3.34
N HIS A 22 14.32 -6.71 -2.47
CA HIS A 22 14.58 -6.70 -1.02
C HIS A 22 14.37 -5.33 -0.35
N GLY A 23 13.30 -4.61 -0.70
CA GLY A 23 13.03 -3.26 -0.18
C GLY A 23 12.31 -3.27 1.15
N LYS A 24 12.97 -3.70 2.24
CA LYS A 24 12.48 -3.42 3.61
C LYS A 24 13.22 -2.20 4.15
N PHE A 25 12.48 -1.21 4.63
CA PHE A 25 13.02 0.01 5.20
C PHE A 25 12.57 0.14 6.64
N ASP A 26 13.46 0.60 7.50
CA ASP A 26 13.19 0.87 8.91
C ASP A 26 13.31 2.38 9.15
N GLU A 27 12.27 2.97 9.74
CA GLU A 27 12.20 4.38 10.10
C GLU A 27 12.06 4.53 11.61
N GLN A 28 12.77 5.49 12.20
CA GLN A 28 12.57 5.86 13.59
C GLN A 28 11.52 6.97 13.69
N LEU A 29 10.51 6.75 14.53
CA LEU A 29 9.40 7.68 14.70
C LEU A 29 9.47 8.36 16.07
N VAL A 30 8.90 9.55 16.17
CA VAL A 30 8.63 10.18 17.47
C VAL A 30 7.43 9.50 18.12
N TYR A 31 7.48 9.23 19.42
CA TYR A 31 6.38 8.60 20.15
C TYR A 31 5.08 9.40 20.01
N LYS A 32 3.98 8.68 19.77
CA LYS A 32 2.63 9.28 19.84
C LYS A 32 2.43 9.94 21.21
N GLY A 33 1.90 11.15 21.19
CA GLY A 33 1.67 11.96 22.40
C GLY A 33 2.88 12.83 22.79
N THR A 34 3.99 12.81 22.07
CA THR A 34 5.06 13.80 22.26
C THR A 34 4.51 15.21 22.03
N ARG A 35 4.78 16.14 22.95
CA ARG A 35 4.50 17.56 22.79
C ARG A 35 5.74 18.28 22.29
N PHE A 36 5.56 19.20 21.36
CA PHE A 36 6.59 20.09 20.84
C PHE A 36 6.02 21.50 20.78
N GLY A 37 6.88 22.49 21.00
CA GLY A 37 6.59 23.90 20.74
C GLY A 37 7.26 24.33 19.46
N PHE A 38 6.61 25.23 18.72
CA PHE A 38 7.23 25.95 17.62
C PHE A 38 6.57 27.32 17.49
N GLU A 39 7.27 28.22 16.82
CA GLU A 39 6.79 29.57 16.54
C GLU A 39 6.58 29.73 15.04
N VAL A 40 5.55 30.47 14.66
CA VAL A 40 5.31 30.91 13.29
C VAL A 40 5.11 32.42 13.32
N GLU A 41 5.76 33.12 12.39
CA GLU A 41 5.73 34.57 12.29
C GLU A 41 5.35 35.01 10.87
N LEU A 42 4.60 36.09 10.78
CA LEU A 42 4.28 36.78 9.53
C LEU A 42 4.66 38.25 9.67
N ILE A 43 5.57 38.71 8.83
CA ILE A 43 5.85 40.13 8.63
C ILE A 43 4.99 40.59 7.45
N GLY A 44 4.05 41.48 7.71
CA GLY A 44 3.09 41.92 6.72
C GLY A 44 2.38 43.20 7.12
N THR A 45 1.27 43.48 6.45
CA THR A 45 0.41 44.64 6.69
C THR A 45 -0.92 44.20 7.30
N ALA A 46 -1.79 45.17 7.63
CA ALA A 46 -3.13 44.86 8.13
C ALA A 46 -3.98 44.04 7.12
N ASP A 47 -3.68 44.14 5.83
CA ASP A 47 -4.40 43.43 4.76
C ASP A 47 -4.18 41.91 4.84
N ASP A 48 -3.02 41.47 5.33
CA ASP A 48 -2.65 40.05 5.43
C ASP A 48 -3.34 39.33 6.61
N LYS A 49 -4.03 40.08 7.49
CA LYS A 49 -4.64 39.54 8.71
C LYS A 49 -5.60 38.38 8.42
N THR A 50 -6.40 38.49 7.36
CA THR A 50 -7.40 37.47 6.99
C THR A 50 -6.74 36.17 6.53
N ASP A 51 -5.64 36.28 5.78
CA ASP A 51 -4.88 35.12 5.30
C ASP A 51 -4.09 34.48 6.44
N TRP A 52 -3.54 35.28 7.34
CA TRP A 52 -2.89 34.81 8.57
C TRP A 52 -3.85 34.03 9.47
N GLU A 53 -5.03 34.58 9.75
CA GLU A 53 -6.07 33.88 10.51
C GLU A 53 -6.50 32.59 9.81
N SER A 54 -6.59 32.61 8.47
CA SER A 54 -6.91 31.41 7.70
C SER A 54 -5.82 30.34 7.80
N LEU A 55 -4.54 30.72 7.77
CA LEU A 55 -3.40 29.82 7.97
C LEU A 55 -3.41 29.22 9.38
N LEU A 56 -3.58 30.05 10.42
CA LEU A 56 -3.64 29.57 11.80
C LEU A 56 -4.79 28.56 12.01
N ASN A 57 -5.93 28.80 11.38
CA ASN A 57 -7.08 27.89 11.45
C ASN A 57 -6.83 26.52 10.77
N ILE A 58 -5.77 26.37 9.95
CA ILE A 58 -5.37 25.06 9.39
C ILE A 58 -4.91 24.12 10.51
N PHE A 59 -4.24 24.63 11.55
CA PHE A 59 -3.75 23.81 12.67
C PHE A 59 -4.88 23.17 13.50
N ALA A 60 -6.09 23.74 13.47
CA ALA A 60 -7.27 23.18 14.12
C ALA A 60 -7.97 22.09 13.29
N GLN A 61 -7.54 21.87 12.05
CA GLN A 61 -8.20 20.93 11.15
C GLN A 61 -7.82 19.49 11.49
N PRO A 62 -8.79 18.56 11.61
CA PRO A 62 -8.53 17.18 12.02
C PRO A 62 -7.68 16.40 11.00
N TYR A 63 -7.60 16.86 9.75
CA TYR A 63 -6.79 16.27 8.68
C TYR A 63 -5.40 16.89 8.56
N PHE A 64 -5.06 17.91 9.36
CA PHE A 64 -3.75 18.54 9.30
C PHE A 64 -2.67 17.58 9.79
N ARG A 65 -1.56 17.52 9.06
CA ARG A 65 -0.44 16.62 9.34
C ARG A 65 0.89 17.36 9.08
N ILE A 66 1.91 17.11 9.90
CA ILE A 66 3.26 17.65 9.72
C ILE A 66 4.28 16.50 9.60
N GLY A 67 5.29 16.67 8.74
CA GLY A 67 6.41 15.74 8.59
C GLY A 67 6.27 14.79 7.40
N ALA A 68 7.16 13.80 7.31
CA ALA A 68 7.12 12.78 6.28
C ALA A 68 6.05 11.71 6.57
N GLY A 69 5.58 11.01 5.53
CA GLY A 69 4.66 9.87 5.71
C GLY A 69 3.25 10.24 6.17
N THR A 70 2.77 11.46 5.90
CA THR A 70 1.42 11.93 6.30
C THR A 70 0.26 11.09 5.74
N ARG A 71 0.51 10.30 4.69
CA ARG A 71 -0.45 9.36 4.07
C ARG A 71 -0.26 7.90 4.51
N ASN A 72 0.62 7.68 5.48
CA ASN A 72 0.97 6.38 6.07
C ASN A 72 0.64 6.30 7.57
N GLY A 73 -0.15 7.26 8.09
CA GLY A 73 -0.56 7.29 9.50
C GLY A 73 0.26 8.23 10.39
N PHE A 74 1.27 8.91 9.84
CA PHE A 74 2.16 9.79 10.63
C PHE A 74 1.74 11.25 10.61
N GLY A 75 2.33 12.01 11.53
CA GLY A 75 2.26 13.47 11.52
C GLY A 75 0.95 14.05 12.05
N GLU A 76 0.06 13.21 12.60
CA GLU A 76 -1.15 13.68 13.28
C GLU A 76 -0.79 14.47 14.54
N ILE A 77 -1.31 15.68 14.60
CA ILE A 77 -1.03 16.62 15.68
C ILE A 77 -2.34 17.28 16.13
N SER A 78 -2.35 17.73 17.37
CA SER A 78 -3.41 18.56 17.94
C SER A 78 -2.79 19.72 18.67
N VAL A 79 -3.40 20.90 18.57
CA VAL A 79 -2.96 22.09 19.29
C VAL A 79 -3.45 22.01 20.75
N ASP A 80 -2.53 21.98 21.71
CA ASP A 80 -2.82 21.97 23.16
C ASP A 80 -2.93 23.40 23.70
N ASP A 81 -2.00 24.27 23.31
CA ASP A 81 -1.99 25.70 23.61
C ASP A 81 -1.48 26.47 22.39
N ILE A 82 -2.02 27.67 22.20
CA ILE A 82 -1.57 28.60 21.17
C ILE A 82 -1.71 30.03 21.70
N LYS A 83 -0.61 30.76 21.64
CA LYS A 83 -0.54 32.16 22.04
C LYS A 83 -0.08 32.99 20.87
N ALA A 84 -0.61 34.21 20.74
CA ALA A 84 -0.26 35.12 19.67
C ALA A 84 -0.05 36.54 20.21
N ARG A 85 0.78 37.28 19.46
CA ARG A 85 1.03 38.70 19.65
C ARG A 85 1.25 39.35 18.28
N SER A 86 0.75 40.56 18.12
CA SER A 86 0.98 41.41 16.95
C SER A 86 1.74 42.64 17.43
N TYR A 87 2.75 43.05 16.66
CA TYR A 87 3.59 44.21 16.94
C TYR A 87 3.41 45.22 15.81
N ASP A 88 3.20 46.49 16.15
CA ASP A 88 3.34 47.58 15.18
C ASP A 88 4.80 48.05 15.18
N LEU A 89 5.56 47.69 14.15
CA LEU A 89 6.98 48.01 14.06
C LEU A 89 7.25 49.52 13.84
N ALA A 90 6.23 50.33 13.57
CA ALA A 90 6.34 51.79 13.55
C ALA A 90 6.30 52.39 14.97
N ASP A 91 5.72 51.66 15.93
CA ASP A 91 5.73 52.02 17.34
C ASP A 91 7.07 51.62 17.98
N LYS A 92 7.64 52.52 18.78
CA LYS A 92 8.98 52.32 19.36
C LYS A 92 9.01 51.26 20.45
N ASP A 93 7.93 51.16 21.22
CA ASP A 93 7.87 50.22 22.34
C ASP A 93 7.66 48.80 21.80
N ASP A 94 6.75 48.63 20.84
CA ASP A 94 6.54 47.35 20.14
C ASP A 94 7.81 46.89 19.39
N LEU A 95 8.51 47.81 18.70
CA LEU A 95 9.79 47.49 18.05
C LEU A 95 10.85 47.04 19.05
N SER A 96 10.96 47.74 20.20
CA SER A 96 11.93 47.38 21.24
C SER A 96 11.62 46.01 21.83
N GLU A 97 10.35 45.71 22.08
CA GLU A 97 9.94 44.42 22.63
C GLU A 97 10.15 43.28 21.63
N TYR A 98 9.84 43.50 20.35
CA TYR A 98 10.11 42.55 19.29
C TYR A 98 11.61 42.21 19.17
N LEU A 99 12.49 43.23 19.22
CA LEU A 99 13.94 43.02 19.15
C LEU A 99 14.53 42.32 20.37
N ASN A 100 13.88 42.44 21.53
CA ASN A 100 14.30 41.81 22.78
C ASN A 100 13.68 40.42 23.01
N LYS A 101 12.74 40.01 22.15
CA LYS A 101 12.10 38.70 22.21
C LYS A 101 13.14 37.59 22.03
N THR A 102 13.16 36.64 22.95
CA THR A 102 14.06 35.47 22.87
C THR A 102 13.59 34.47 21.82
N SER A 103 14.54 33.73 21.24
CA SER A 103 14.26 32.55 20.42
C SER A 103 14.03 31.28 21.26
N SER A 104 14.22 31.36 22.58
CA SER A 104 13.99 30.24 23.49
C SER A 104 12.50 29.97 23.66
N LEU A 105 12.06 28.77 23.28
CA LEU A 105 10.67 28.36 23.48
C LEU A 105 10.31 28.01 24.93
N ASN A 106 11.28 28.11 25.85
CA ASN A 106 11.10 27.88 27.28
C ASN A 106 10.77 29.17 28.07
N ASP A 107 10.68 30.32 27.40
CA ASP A 107 10.36 31.59 28.05
C ASP A 107 8.84 31.72 28.33
N ASP A 108 8.46 32.66 29.18
CA ASP A 108 7.08 32.83 29.67
C ASP A 108 6.16 33.52 28.64
N TYR A 109 6.71 33.98 27.51
CA TYR A 109 6.01 34.68 26.43
C TYR A 109 5.14 35.84 26.95
N ILE A 110 5.75 36.71 27.75
CA ILE A 110 5.07 37.85 28.37
C ILE A 110 4.39 38.72 27.28
N GLY A 111 3.12 39.06 27.52
CA GLY A 111 2.29 39.86 26.62
C GLY A 111 1.68 39.10 25.45
N PHE A 112 2.03 37.83 25.22
CA PHE A 112 1.27 36.97 24.31
C PHE A 112 -0.06 36.58 24.94
N LYS A 113 -1.12 36.52 24.12
CA LYS A 113 -2.46 36.16 24.55
C LYS A 113 -2.87 34.83 23.96
N SER A 114 -3.53 33.98 24.73
CA SER A 114 -4.13 32.75 24.20
C SER A 114 -5.17 33.12 23.14
N ILE A 115 -5.13 32.42 22.01
CA ILE A 115 -6.10 32.57 20.94
C ILE A 115 -6.89 31.27 20.75
N SER A 116 -8.12 31.39 20.24
CA SER A 116 -8.91 30.24 19.84
C SER A 116 -8.84 30.05 18.33
N LEU A 117 -8.48 28.85 17.89
CA LEU A 117 -8.57 28.49 16.48
C LEU A 117 -10.01 28.10 16.14
N ALA A 118 -10.52 28.60 15.03
CA ALA A 118 -11.82 28.25 14.51
C ALA A 118 -11.72 27.03 13.60
N LYS A 119 -12.51 25.99 13.90
CA LYS A 119 -12.77 24.93 12.93
C LYS A 119 -13.69 25.51 11.85
N LYS A 120 -13.16 25.85 10.68
CA LYS A 120 -13.99 26.24 9.54
C LYS A 120 -14.89 25.06 9.13
N ASP A 121 -16.20 25.27 9.14
CA ASP A 121 -17.16 24.41 8.46
C ASP A 121 -16.97 24.51 6.93
N GLY A 122 -17.27 23.42 6.20
CA GLY A 122 -17.12 23.37 4.74
C GLY A 122 -15.73 22.94 4.26
N SER A 123 -14.95 22.23 5.08
CA SER A 123 -13.73 21.59 4.58
C SER A 123 -14.06 20.61 3.47
N LYS A 124 -13.27 20.60 2.40
CA LYS A 124 -13.33 19.56 1.35
C LYS A 124 -13.02 18.15 1.88
N TRP A 125 -12.57 18.02 3.13
CA TRP A 125 -12.31 16.75 3.78
C TRP A 125 -13.56 16.25 4.52
N LYS A 126 -14.05 15.07 4.14
CA LYS A 126 -15.20 14.41 4.74
C LYS A 126 -14.74 13.31 5.70
N PRO A 127 -15.18 13.33 6.97
CA PRO A 127 -14.88 12.27 7.92
C PRO A 127 -15.77 11.04 7.67
N TYR A 128 -15.14 9.88 7.54
CA TYR A 128 -15.77 8.56 7.63
C TYR A 128 -15.30 7.92 8.93
N SER A 129 -16.25 7.43 9.71
CA SER A 129 -15.92 6.70 10.93
C SER A 129 -16.72 5.41 11.03
N VAL A 130 -16.02 4.35 11.42
CA VAL A 130 -16.62 3.06 11.72
C VAL A 130 -16.00 2.52 13.00
N THR A 131 -16.85 2.12 13.95
CA THR A 131 -16.40 1.37 15.12
C THR A 131 -16.28 -0.09 14.72
N LEU A 132 -15.08 -0.65 14.79
CA LEU A 132 -14.78 -2.03 14.42
C LEU A 132 -14.50 -2.86 15.67
N LYS A 133 -15.03 -4.07 15.69
CA LYS A 133 -14.73 -5.08 16.71
C LYS A 133 -14.17 -6.32 16.01
N PRO A 134 -13.03 -6.86 16.46
CA PRO A 134 -12.54 -8.13 15.94
C PRO A 134 -13.53 -9.25 16.32
N GLU A 135 -13.84 -10.12 15.37
CA GLU A 135 -14.65 -11.33 15.66
C GLU A 135 -13.85 -12.36 16.46
N ASP A 136 -12.55 -12.46 16.19
CA ASP A 136 -11.63 -13.39 16.83
C ASP A 136 -10.24 -12.74 17.02
N PHE A 137 -9.16 -13.52 16.87
CA PHE A 137 -7.80 -13.02 16.88
C PHE A 137 -7.37 -12.41 15.55
N PHE A 138 -6.41 -11.51 15.61
CA PHE A 138 -5.74 -10.92 14.46
C PHE A 138 -4.24 -10.79 14.71
N LEU A 139 -3.49 -10.57 13.63
CA LEU A 139 -2.06 -10.37 13.68
C LEU A 139 -1.64 -9.22 12.75
N PHE A 140 -1.19 -8.11 13.31
CA PHE A 140 -0.35 -7.15 12.58
C PHE A 140 1.09 -7.45 12.98
N GLY A 141 1.86 -8.12 12.13
CA GLY A 141 3.16 -8.67 12.50
C GLY A 141 4.19 -7.60 12.85
N ALA A 142 5.00 -7.86 13.88
CA ALA A 142 6.13 -7.02 14.27
C ALA A 142 7.40 -7.22 13.40
N GLY A 143 7.34 -8.12 12.40
CA GLY A 143 8.47 -8.47 11.53
C GLY A 143 9.47 -9.47 12.14
N MET A 144 9.61 -9.51 13.46
CA MET A 144 10.38 -10.51 14.20
C MET A 144 9.61 -11.01 15.44
N GLY A 145 9.88 -12.25 15.82
CA GLY A 145 9.33 -12.91 17.01
C GLY A 145 9.94 -12.44 18.34
N ASP A 146 9.59 -13.16 19.40
CA ASP A 146 10.17 -13.06 20.73
C ASP A 146 10.53 -14.46 21.28
N LEU A 147 10.91 -14.55 22.55
CA LEU A 147 11.26 -15.83 23.18
C LEU A 147 10.09 -16.83 23.23
N ASP A 148 8.85 -16.37 23.12
CA ASP A 148 7.66 -17.22 23.23
C ASP A 148 7.07 -17.59 21.87
N ALA A 149 7.33 -16.82 20.81
CA ALA A 149 6.74 -17.03 19.49
C ALA A 149 7.57 -16.44 18.35
N ASP A 150 7.59 -17.12 17.20
CA ASP A 150 8.25 -16.68 15.97
C ASP A 150 7.59 -15.45 15.33
N LEU A 151 6.27 -15.32 15.50
CA LEU A 151 5.51 -14.14 15.10
C LEU A 151 4.74 -13.58 16.28
N ARG A 152 4.74 -12.26 16.40
CA ARG A 152 3.98 -11.55 17.42
C ARG A 152 3.29 -10.31 16.84
N PRO A 153 2.23 -9.82 17.50
CA PRO A 153 1.61 -8.57 17.14
C PRO A 153 2.56 -7.41 17.39
N LYS A 154 2.48 -6.39 16.54
CA LYS A 154 3.21 -5.15 16.69
C LYS A 154 2.61 -4.35 17.84
N THR A 155 3.47 -3.94 18.76
CA THR A 155 3.11 -3.11 19.91
C THR A 155 4.00 -1.87 19.97
N GLU A 156 3.42 -0.77 20.45
CA GLU A 156 4.14 0.47 20.69
C GLU A 156 3.64 1.10 22.01
N LYS A 157 4.55 1.75 22.76
CA LYS A 157 4.17 2.62 23.89
C LYS A 157 3.74 3.97 23.36
N VAL A 158 2.84 4.63 24.07
CA VAL A 158 2.45 6.02 23.80
C VAL A 158 2.76 6.89 25.02
N ILE A 159 2.99 8.17 24.79
CA ILE A 159 3.14 9.15 25.87
C ILE A 159 1.74 9.66 26.24
N CYS A 160 1.41 9.53 27.51
CA CYS A 160 0.20 10.09 28.11
C CYS A 160 0.58 11.28 28.97
N TRP A 161 -0.19 12.37 28.87
CA TRP A 161 0.00 13.57 29.68
C TRP A 161 -1.08 13.65 30.75
N LYS A 162 -0.67 13.91 31.99
CA LYS A 162 -1.57 14.20 33.11
C LYS A 162 -0.96 15.34 33.93
N ASP A 163 -1.73 16.40 34.15
CA ASP A 163 -1.32 17.56 34.94
C ASP A 163 0.07 18.13 34.52
N GLY A 164 0.29 18.24 33.20
CA GLY A 164 1.54 18.74 32.62
C GLY A 164 2.74 17.79 32.70
N ARG A 165 2.55 16.55 33.17
CA ARG A 165 3.61 15.53 33.25
C ARG A 165 3.40 14.41 32.24
N ALA A 166 4.47 14.08 31.52
CA ALA A 166 4.51 12.97 30.57
C ALA A 166 4.82 11.64 31.27
N ALA A 167 4.12 10.58 30.90
CA ALA A 167 4.43 9.20 31.29
C ALA A 167 4.19 8.25 30.11
N PHE A 168 5.00 7.20 30.01
CA PHE A 168 4.75 6.13 29.03
C PHE A 168 3.58 5.26 29.48
N SER A 169 2.74 4.86 28.53
CA SER A 169 1.73 3.84 28.72
C SER A 169 2.34 2.44 28.83
N GLU A 170 1.51 1.46 29.22
CA GLU A 170 1.76 0.05 28.89
C GLU A 170 1.84 -0.15 27.37
N GLU A 171 2.43 -1.27 26.93
CA GLU A 171 2.45 -1.66 25.50
C GLU A 171 1.03 -1.75 24.94
N GLN A 172 0.79 -1.02 23.84
CA GLN A 172 -0.49 -1.05 23.14
C GLN A 172 -0.32 -1.74 21.80
N ILE A 173 -1.32 -2.52 21.38
CA ILE A 173 -1.38 -3.08 20.04
C ILE A 173 -1.50 -1.92 19.06
N LEU A 174 -0.64 -1.95 18.06
CA LEU A 174 -0.66 -1.03 16.94
C LEU A 174 -1.37 -1.69 15.76
N ILE A 175 -2.35 -0.98 15.21
CA ILE A 175 -2.92 -1.27 13.89
C ILE A 175 -2.40 -0.17 12.94
N PRO A 176 -1.43 -0.49 12.07
CA PRO A 176 -0.86 0.49 11.15
C PRO A 176 -1.89 0.95 10.12
N ALA A 177 -1.97 2.26 9.90
CA ALA A 177 -2.78 2.88 8.87
C ALA A 177 -2.42 2.33 7.47
N THR A 178 -1.15 2.05 7.22
CA THR A 178 -0.66 1.46 5.96
C THR A 178 -1.26 0.07 5.69
N SER A 179 -1.42 -0.78 6.71
CA SER A 179 -2.04 -2.09 6.57
C SER A 179 -3.53 -1.98 6.23
N VAL A 180 -4.25 -1.07 6.91
CA VAL A 180 -5.66 -0.79 6.64
C VAL A 180 -5.85 -0.19 5.24
N LYS A 181 -5.02 0.80 4.89
CA LYS A 181 -4.99 1.46 3.58
C LYS A 181 -4.77 0.45 2.45
N GLY A 182 -3.81 -0.45 2.61
CA GLY A 182 -3.54 -1.51 1.63
C GLY A 182 -4.77 -2.37 1.39
N ALA A 183 -5.38 -2.90 2.45
CA ALA A 183 -6.56 -3.76 2.33
C ALA A 183 -7.76 -3.04 1.66
N ILE A 184 -8.01 -1.78 2.04
CA ILE A 184 -9.06 -0.94 1.42
C ILE A 184 -8.74 -0.68 -0.06
N SER A 185 -7.49 -0.36 -0.40
CA SER A 185 -7.05 -0.10 -1.79
C SER A 185 -7.26 -1.31 -2.69
N HIS A 186 -6.88 -2.51 -2.23
CA HIS A 186 -7.12 -3.76 -2.95
C HIS A 186 -8.61 -4.03 -3.18
N ARG A 187 -9.43 -3.84 -2.13
CA ARG A 187 -10.88 -4.05 -2.25
C ARG A 187 -11.56 -3.00 -3.13
N LEU A 188 -11.08 -1.75 -3.10
CA LEU A 188 -11.52 -0.69 -4.00
C LEU A 188 -11.24 -1.03 -5.46
N ALA A 189 -10.02 -1.46 -5.78
CA ALA A 189 -9.65 -1.89 -7.13
C ALA A 189 -10.56 -3.04 -7.62
N PHE A 190 -10.86 -4.00 -6.75
CA PHE A 190 -11.78 -5.09 -7.06
C PHE A 190 -13.19 -4.57 -7.42
N HIS A 191 -13.79 -3.70 -6.61
CA HIS A 191 -15.13 -3.19 -6.88
C HIS A 191 -15.16 -2.31 -8.12
N TYR A 192 -14.16 -1.44 -8.30
CA TYR A 192 -14.08 -0.60 -9.49
C TYR A 192 -13.99 -1.45 -10.77
N ASN A 193 -13.10 -2.44 -10.81
CA ASN A 193 -12.96 -3.34 -11.96
C ASN A 193 -14.20 -4.22 -12.21
N ARG A 194 -15.04 -4.42 -11.19
CA ARG A 194 -16.31 -5.15 -11.33
C ARG A 194 -17.41 -4.27 -11.92
N ILE A 195 -17.43 -2.99 -11.55
CA ILE A 195 -18.41 -2.00 -12.02
C ILE A 195 -18.06 -1.52 -13.44
N SER A 196 -16.78 -1.25 -13.68
CA SER A 196 -16.22 -0.79 -14.95
C SER A 196 -15.15 -1.77 -15.43
N PRO A 197 -15.54 -2.95 -15.97
CA PRO A 197 -14.59 -3.92 -16.48
C PRO A 197 -13.79 -3.33 -17.65
N PRO A 198 -12.47 -3.60 -17.73
CA PRO A 198 -11.68 -3.15 -18.87
C PRO A 198 -12.19 -3.79 -20.17
N GLU A 199 -12.14 -3.06 -21.28
CA GLU A 199 -12.65 -3.50 -22.59
C GLU A 199 -12.08 -4.86 -23.04
N ALA A 200 -10.82 -5.14 -22.71
CA ALA A 200 -10.14 -6.41 -22.99
C ALA A 200 -10.76 -7.64 -22.27
N ALA A 201 -11.50 -7.45 -21.18
CA ALA A 201 -12.13 -8.54 -20.42
C ALA A 201 -13.32 -9.20 -21.14
N ASN A 202 -13.81 -8.60 -22.23
CA ASN A 202 -14.90 -9.13 -23.04
C ASN A 202 -14.43 -10.03 -24.20
N GLN A 203 -13.12 -10.19 -24.41
CA GLN A 203 -12.61 -11.09 -25.45
C GLN A 203 -12.40 -12.50 -24.85
N SER A 204 -13.17 -13.47 -25.35
CA SER A 204 -13.00 -14.88 -25.00
C SER A 204 -11.62 -15.37 -25.45
N PHE A 205 -10.84 -15.89 -24.50
CA PHE A 205 -9.56 -16.53 -24.79
C PHE A 205 -9.80 -17.87 -25.48
N GLU A 206 -9.69 -17.91 -26.81
CA GLU A 206 -9.67 -19.18 -27.55
C GLU A 206 -8.29 -19.81 -27.44
N ARG A 207 -8.24 -21.06 -26.95
CA ARG A 207 -6.99 -21.83 -26.98
C ARG A 207 -6.61 -22.09 -28.44
N PRO A 208 -5.39 -21.75 -28.87
CA PRO A 208 -4.93 -22.07 -30.21
C PRO A 208 -4.88 -23.60 -30.39
N ASP A 209 -5.37 -24.09 -31.53
CA ASP A 209 -5.26 -25.50 -31.91
C ASP A 209 -3.79 -25.87 -32.15
N THR A 210 -3.22 -26.64 -31.21
CA THR A 210 -1.83 -27.10 -31.28
C THR A 210 -1.65 -28.32 -32.19
N SER A 211 -2.74 -28.98 -32.56
CA SER A 211 -2.73 -30.23 -33.33
C SER A 211 -2.34 -29.99 -34.78
N SER A 212 -2.83 -28.89 -35.37
CA SER A 212 -2.48 -28.46 -36.73
C SER A 212 -0.99 -28.09 -36.86
N VAL A 213 -0.44 -27.37 -35.87
CA VAL A 213 0.98 -27.00 -35.83
C VAL A 213 1.88 -28.24 -35.72
N LEU A 214 1.49 -29.24 -34.92
CA LEU A 214 2.25 -30.48 -34.78
C LEU A 214 2.27 -31.29 -36.09
N ASN A 215 1.12 -31.38 -36.77
CA ASN A 215 0.99 -32.09 -38.05
C ASN A 215 1.83 -31.43 -39.15
N GLU A 216 1.94 -30.10 -39.17
CA GLU A 216 2.75 -29.38 -40.15
C GLU A 216 4.27 -29.51 -39.90
N ILE A 217 4.71 -29.56 -38.63
CA ILE A 217 6.12 -29.83 -38.28
C ILE A 217 6.54 -31.25 -38.72
N THR A 218 5.62 -32.22 -38.69
CA THR A 218 5.91 -33.59 -39.14
C THR A 218 6.02 -33.77 -40.65
N GLN A 219 5.68 -32.75 -41.46
CA GLN A 219 5.79 -32.77 -42.93
C GLN A 219 7.01 -32.00 -43.47
N LEU A 220 7.97 -31.64 -42.62
CA LEU A 220 9.18 -30.95 -43.05
C LEU A 220 10.00 -31.85 -44.00
N ASP A 221 10.24 -31.35 -45.21
CA ASP A 221 11.14 -31.98 -46.19
C ASP A 221 12.59 -31.72 -45.76
N PHE A 222 13.26 -32.77 -45.31
CA PHE A 222 14.67 -32.73 -44.89
C PHE A 222 15.64 -32.64 -46.08
N GLY A 223 15.15 -32.44 -47.31
CA GLY A 223 15.97 -32.37 -48.52
C GLY A 223 16.67 -33.70 -48.82
N VAL A 224 16.16 -34.80 -48.26
CA VAL A 224 16.64 -36.16 -48.47
C VAL A 224 15.55 -36.93 -49.19
N ASN A 225 15.77 -37.24 -50.46
CA ASN A 225 14.84 -38.05 -51.23
C ASN A 225 14.94 -39.52 -50.78
N LEU A 226 14.04 -39.89 -49.85
CA LEU A 226 14.00 -41.25 -49.30
C LEU A 226 13.72 -42.31 -50.37
N ASP A 227 13.05 -41.98 -51.47
CA ASP A 227 12.76 -42.93 -52.55
C ASP A 227 14.00 -43.31 -53.37
N GLU A 228 14.99 -42.40 -53.47
CA GLU A 228 16.30 -42.70 -54.08
C GLU A 228 17.18 -43.59 -53.21
N LEU A 229 17.00 -43.55 -51.87
CA LEU A 229 17.77 -44.35 -50.91
C LEU A 229 17.19 -45.76 -50.73
N LYS A 230 15.86 -45.92 -50.83
CA LYS A 230 15.15 -47.20 -50.60
C LYS A 230 15.65 -48.36 -51.47
N ASN A 231 16.16 -48.06 -52.67
CA ASN A 231 16.64 -49.05 -53.62
C ASN A 231 18.17 -49.26 -53.60
N LYS A 232 18.90 -48.60 -52.68
CA LYS A 232 20.36 -48.69 -52.57
C LYS A 232 20.80 -49.62 -51.44
N ALA A 233 21.88 -50.35 -51.67
CA ALA A 233 22.46 -51.24 -50.67
C ALA A 233 22.88 -50.45 -49.41
N SER A 234 22.83 -51.09 -48.24
CA SER A 234 23.08 -50.44 -46.94
C SER A 234 24.50 -49.88 -46.76
N ASN A 235 25.44 -50.28 -47.61
CA ASN A 235 26.83 -49.82 -47.64
C ASN A 235 27.09 -48.75 -48.72
N ASP A 236 26.06 -48.26 -49.40
CA ASP A 236 26.18 -47.22 -50.42
C ASP A 236 26.53 -45.87 -49.79
N ASP A 237 27.49 -45.16 -50.40
CA ASP A 237 27.99 -43.85 -49.95
C ASP A 237 26.87 -42.78 -49.89
N ALA A 238 25.76 -42.99 -50.60
CA ALA A 238 24.56 -42.17 -50.49
C ALA A 238 23.95 -42.17 -49.08
N TRP A 239 24.01 -43.28 -48.34
CA TRP A 239 23.55 -43.34 -46.95
C TRP A 239 24.44 -42.51 -46.02
N ALA A 240 25.76 -42.53 -46.24
CA ALA A 240 26.72 -41.73 -45.46
C ALA A 240 26.53 -40.23 -45.72
N LYS A 241 26.28 -39.84 -46.98
CA LYS A 241 25.97 -38.45 -47.36
C LYS A 241 24.65 -37.95 -46.79
N ALA A 242 23.58 -38.74 -46.88
CA ALA A 242 22.29 -38.40 -46.29
C ALA A 242 22.38 -38.26 -44.77
N LYS A 243 23.12 -39.15 -44.11
CA LYS A 243 23.38 -39.07 -42.67
C LYS A 243 24.16 -37.80 -42.30
N ALA A 244 25.25 -37.49 -43.00
CA ALA A 244 26.03 -36.27 -42.75
C ALA A 244 25.20 -35.00 -43.00
N GLN A 245 24.30 -35.02 -43.99
CA GLN A 245 23.39 -33.91 -44.27
C GLN A 245 22.38 -33.70 -43.13
N ILE A 246 21.76 -34.76 -42.62
CA ILE A 246 20.83 -34.70 -41.47
C ILE A 246 21.57 -34.30 -40.19
N GLU A 247 22.77 -34.86 -39.93
CA GLU A 247 23.58 -34.54 -38.74
C GLU A 247 24.15 -33.12 -38.78
N GLY A 248 24.36 -32.56 -39.97
CA GLY A 248 24.80 -31.17 -40.18
C GLY A 248 23.68 -30.14 -40.12
N MET A 249 22.40 -30.55 -40.12
CA MET A 249 21.28 -29.62 -40.00
C MET A 249 21.11 -29.15 -38.55
N ASN A 250 21.21 -27.84 -38.33
CA ASN A 250 20.79 -27.26 -37.07
C ASN A 250 19.25 -27.21 -37.02
N PHE A 251 18.64 -28.30 -36.56
CA PHE A 251 17.19 -28.45 -36.42
C PHE A 251 16.55 -27.28 -35.65
N GLY A 252 17.27 -26.73 -34.68
CA GLY A 252 16.81 -25.60 -33.88
C GLY A 252 16.64 -24.31 -34.69
N ASP A 253 17.46 -24.08 -35.71
CA ASP A 253 17.39 -22.88 -36.55
C ASP A 253 16.44 -23.07 -37.74
N PHE A 254 16.42 -24.28 -38.33
CA PHE A 254 15.50 -24.62 -39.42
C PHE A 254 14.02 -24.52 -39.00
N VAL A 255 13.68 -25.02 -37.81
CA VAL A 255 12.32 -24.88 -37.26
C VAL A 255 12.01 -23.42 -36.98
N LYS A 256 12.95 -22.65 -36.39
CA LYS A 256 12.77 -21.23 -36.07
C LYS A 256 12.53 -20.35 -37.29
N ASP A 257 13.15 -20.69 -38.43
CA ASP A 257 13.03 -19.90 -39.64
C ASP A 257 11.84 -20.25 -40.53
N SER A 258 11.17 -21.38 -40.26
CA SER A 258 9.95 -21.76 -40.96
C SER A 258 8.84 -20.71 -40.79
N ALA A 259 8.07 -20.49 -41.86
CA ALA A 259 6.94 -19.56 -41.85
C ALA A 259 5.92 -19.90 -40.74
N ASN A 260 5.76 -21.19 -40.44
CA ASN A 260 4.74 -21.69 -39.53
C ASN A 260 5.18 -21.54 -38.07
N TRP A 261 6.46 -21.76 -37.74
CA TRP A 261 6.98 -21.45 -36.40
C TRP A 261 6.94 -19.95 -36.13
N LYS A 262 7.32 -19.11 -37.10
CA LYS A 262 7.19 -17.65 -37.00
C LYS A 262 5.73 -17.23 -36.79
N ALA A 263 4.77 -17.85 -37.49
CA ALA A 263 3.35 -17.60 -37.28
C ALA A 263 2.87 -18.03 -35.89
N PHE A 264 3.30 -19.19 -35.39
CA PHE A 264 2.99 -19.67 -34.05
C PHE A 264 3.59 -18.78 -32.96
N THR A 265 4.87 -18.39 -33.05
CA THR A 265 5.51 -17.49 -32.08
C THR A 265 4.87 -16.12 -32.10
N ASN A 266 4.57 -15.56 -33.28
CA ASN A 266 3.84 -14.30 -33.40
C ASN A 266 2.45 -14.42 -32.75
N LYS A 267 1.73 -15.53 -32.94
CA LYS A 267 0.43 -15.77 -32.28
C LYS A 267 0.58 -15.92 -30.77
N MET A 268 1.60 -16.63 -30.27
CA MET A 268 1.89 -16.75 -28.84
C MET A 268 2.27 -15.41 -28.21
N ASP A 269 3.07 -14.59 -28.90
CA ASP A 269 3.47 -13.28 -28.41
C ASP A 269 2.31 -12.28 -28.48
N THR A 270 1.43 -12.40 -29.48
CA THR A 270 0.15 -11.68 -29.53
C THR A 270 -0.73 -12.09 -28.36
N LEU A 271 -0.80 -13.39 -28.02
CA LEU A 271 -1.57 -13.88 -26.88
C LEU A 271 -0.96 -13.48 -25.52
N LYS A 272 0.37 -13.45 -25.38
CA LYS A 272 1.04 -12.89 -24.20
C LYS A 272 0.81 -11.38 -24.05
N THR A 273 0.73 -10.67 -25.18
CA THR A 273 0.42 -9.24 -25.21
C THR A 273 -1.04 -9.01 -24.84
N ALA A 274 -1.97 -9.79 -25.40
CA ALA A 274 -3.37 -9.81 -24.99
C ALA A 274 -3.56 -10.22 -23.52
N GLU A 275 -2.74 -11.13 -22.96
CA GLU A 275 -2.76 -11.47 -21.53
C GLU A 275 -2.22 -10.33 -20.64
N LYS A 276 -1.29 -9.51 -21.15
CA LYS A 276 -0.88 -8.25 -20.51
C LYS A 276 -2.00 -7.21 -20.55
N GLU A 277 -2.74 -7.14 -21.66
CA GLU A 277 -3.87 -6.21 -21.87
C GLU A 277 -5.16 -6.65 -21.16
N ASN A 278 -5.34 -7.95 -20.90
CA ASN A 278 -6.50 -8.52 -20.19
C ASN A 278 -6.30 -8.58 -18.65
N LYS A 279 -5.22 -7.98 -18.13
CA LYS A 279 -5.04 -7.83 -16.68
C LYS A 279 -5.85 -6.65 -16.20
N ARG A 280 -6.84 -6.94 -15.33
CA ARG A 280 -7.61 -5.91 -14.65
C ARG A 280 -6.67 -4.97 -13.90
N PRO A 281 -6.84 -3.64 -14.03
CA PRO A 281 -5.90 -2.70 -13.45
C PRO A 281 -5.96 -2.74 -11.92
N VAL A 282 -4.79 -2.75 -11.29
CA VAL A 282 -4.61 -2.79 -9.83
C VAL A 282 -3.56 -1.76 -9.42
N GLY A 283 -3.48 -1.44 -8.14
CA GLY A 283 -2.51 -0.48 -7.63
C GLY A 283 -2.62 0.87 -8.33
N GLU A 284 -1.49 1.47 -8.70
CA GLU A 284 -1.44 2.78 -9.34
C GLU A 284 -1.96 2.80 -10.79
N HIS A 285 -2.30 1.64 -11.38
CA HIS A 285 -2.93 1.56 -12.69
C HIS A 285 -4.46 1.56 -12.62
N ASN A 286 -5.04 1.36 -11.43
CA ASN A 286 -6.49 1.40 -11.24
C ASN A 286 -6.99 2.85 -11.06
N PRO A 287 -7.94 3.35 -11.87
CA PRO A 287 -8.40 4.74 -11.79
C PRO A 287 -8.92 5.15 -10.41
N ALA A 288 -9.72 4.30 -9.76
CA ALA A 288 -10.22 4.59 -8.41
C ALA A 288 -9.09 4.61 -7.37
N VAL A 289 -8.12 3.70 -7.46
CA VAL A 289 -6.96 3.71 -6.56
C VAL A 289 -6.11 4.96 -6.77
N ARG A 290 -5.87 5.38 -8.02
CA ARG A 290 -5.15 6.62 -8.32
C ARG A 290 -5.86 7.83 -7.70
N ALA A 291 -7.17 7.94 -7.91
CA ALA A 291 -7.98 9.05 -7.41
C ALA A 291 -7.97 9.16 -5.88
N LEU A 292 -8.06 8.03 -5.16
CA LEU A 292 -8.15 8.01 -3.70
C LEU A 292 -6.77 7.98 -3.00
N PHE A 293 -5.85 7.15 -3.48
CA PHE A 293 -4.60 6.84 -2.79
C PHE A 293 -3.35 7.45 -3.45
N GLY A 294 -3.51 8.07 -4.62
CA GLY A 294 -2.43 8.73 -5.35
C GLY A 294 -1.54 7.75 -6.12
N TYR A 295 -0.50 8.30 -6.75
CA TYR A 295 0.48 7.54 -7.51
C TYR A 295 1.82 8.25 -7.51
N ALA A 296 2.91 7.48 -7.59
CA ALA A 296 4.25 8.04 -7.60
C ALA A 296 4.61 8.56 -9.01
N LYS A 297 5.49 9.56 -9.05
CA LYS A 297 6.13 9.96 -10.31
C LYS A 297 7.08 8.84 -10.72
N GLN A 298 6.92 8.31 -11.93
CA GLN A 298 7.74 7.19 -12.40
C GLN A 298 9.21 7.56 -12.60
N ASP A 299 9.52 8.82 -12.94
CA ASP A 299 10.90 9.25 -13.14
C ASP A 299 11.07 10.77 -13.05
N LYS A 300 12.24 11.28 -12.59
CA LYS A 300 12.49 12.74 -12.47
C LYS A 300 12.36 13.51 -13.78
N LYS A 301 12.57 12.83 -14.91
CA LYS A 301 12.52 13.40 -16.28
C LYS A 301 11.16 13.29 -16.96
N SER A 302 10.21 12.53 -16.40
CA SER A 302 8.87 12.43 -16.97
C SER A 302 8.13 13.76 -16.80
N PRO A 303 7.39 14.25 -17.83
CA PRO A 303 6.50 15.40 -17.68
C PRO A 303 5.33 15.12 -16.73
N ASP A 304 5.00 13.85 -16.47
CA ASP A 304 3.91 13.47 -15.57
C ASP A 304 4.24 13.80 -14.11
N GLU A 305 3.34 14.52 -13.46
CA GLU A 305 3.40 14.82 -12.04
C GLU A 305 2.78 13.68 -11.23
N GLY A 306 3.46 13.29 -10.14
CA GLY A 306 2.89 12.37 -9.17
C GLY A 306 1.77 13.05 -8.39
N GLN A 307 0.82 12.26 -7.88
CA GLN A 307 -0.32 12.78 -7.13
C GLN A 307 -0.30 12.25 -5.70
N ILE A 308 -0.44 13.15 -4.73
CA ILE A 308 -0.66 12.77 -3.34
C ILE A 308 -2.08 12.20 -3.18
N GLY A 309 -2.21 11.13 -2.40
CA GLY A 309 -3.52 10.55 -2.09
C GLY A 309 -4.46 11.52 -1.38
N HIS A 310 -5.74 11.40 -1.71
CA HIS A 310 -6.86 12.14 -1.14
C HIS A 310 -7.52 11.45 0.07
N VAL A 311 -6.94 10.36 0.56
CA VAL A 311 -7.39 9.63 1.74
C VAL A 311 -6.33 9.68 2.84
N ILE A 312 -6.75 10.01 4.07
CA ILE A 312 -5.92 9.99 5.28
C ILE A 312 -6.53 8.99 6.26
N ILE A 313 -5.69 8.09 6.78
CA ILE A 313 -6.02 7.12 7.81
C ILE A 313 -4.97 7.27 8.91
N SER A 314 -5.40 7.28 10.17
CA SER A 314 -4.52 7.36 11.33
C SER A 314 -4.23 5.99 11.93
N ASP A 315 -3.06 5.83 12.53
CA ASP A 315 -2.69 4.63 13.29
C ASP A 315 -3.57 4.46 14.54
N VAL A 316 -4.05 3.24 14.77
CA VAL A 316 -4.80 2.92 15.99
C VAL A 316 -3.87 2.28 17.00
N HIS A 317 -3.88 2.84 18.21
CA HIS A 317 -3.17 2.30 19.37
C HIS A 317 -4.23 1.90 20.41
N LYS A 318 -4.24 0.63 20.81
CA LYS A 318 -5.25 0.11 21.73
C LYS A 318 -4.66 -0.95 22.64
N LYS A 319 -5.02 -0.90 23.93
CA LYS A 319 -4.65 -1.94 24.90
C LYS A 319 -5.24 -3.28 24.45
N LYS A 320 -4.38 -4.31 24.38
CA LYS A 320 -4.79 -5.70 24.10
C LYS A 320 -5.85 -6.16 25.10
N LYS A 321 -6.84 -6.92 24.62
CA LYS A 321 -7.83 -7.58 25.47
C LYS A 321 -7.31 -8.93 25.95
N SER A 322 -6.82 -9.75 25.02
CA SER A 322 -6.20 -11.04 25.30
C SER A 322 -5.28 -11.45 24.16
N GLU A 323 -4.41 -12.42 24.44
CA GLU A 323 -3.47 -13.01 23.50
C GLU A 323 -3.56 -14.53 23.55
N LYS A 324 -3.13 -15.17 22.47
CA LYS A 324 -3.00 -16.63 22.38
C LYS A 324 -1.82 -16.99 21.50
N ILE A 325 -1.10 -18.05 21.88
CA ILE A 325 -0.03 -18.64 21.07
C ILE A 325 -0.62 -19.88 20.39
N PHE A 326 -0.52 -19.92 19.06
CA PHE A 326 -0.87 -21.06 18.24
C PHE A 326 0.41 -21.74 17.76
N SER A 327 0.50 -23.06 17.96
CA SER A 327 1.58 -23.86 17.40
C SER A 327 1.13 -24.49 16.09
N HIS A 328 1.95 -24.35 15.05
CA HIS A 328 1.72 -24.90 13.72
C HIS A 328 2.80 -25.94 13.43
N VAL A 329 2.43 -27.07 12.85
CA VAL A 329 3.37 -28.09 12.39
C VAL A 329 3.47 -28.00 10.88
N ALA A 330 4.68 -27.99 10.32
CA ALA A 330 4.85 -28.13 8.88
C ALA A 330 4.51 -29.57 8.45
N ILE A 331 3.59 -29.71 7.50
CA ILE A 331 3.17 -31.01 6.98
C ILE A 331 3.86 -31.24 5.64
N ASP A 332 4.54 -32.38 5.53
CA ASP A 332 5.06 -32.85 4.25
C ASP A 332 3.89 -33.26 3.35
N ARG A 333 3.79 -32.62 2.18
CA ARG A 333 2.69 -32.85 1.22
C ARG A 333 2.73 -34.22 0.56
N PHE A 334 3.87 -34.92 0.58
CA PHE A 334 4.01 -36.25 0.02
C PHE A 334 3.65 -37.34 1.03
N THR A 335 4.17 -37.23 2.26
CA THR A 335 3.96 -38.26 3.29
C THR A 335 2.75 -37.99 4.18
N ALA A 336 2.18 -36.78 4.14
CA ALA A 336 1.19 -36.27 5.09
C ALA A 336 1.65 -36.35 6.58
N GLY A 337 2.93 -36.63 6.81
CA GLY A 337 3.56 -36.61 8.13
C GLY A 337 3.97 -35.20 8.55
N GLY A 338 4.03 -34.96 9.85
CA GLY A 338 4.67 -33.76 10.38
C GLY A 338 6.18 -33.80 10.12
N ILE A 339 6.74 -32.69 9.63
CA ILE A 339 8.18 -32.53 9.47
C ILE A 339 8.76 -32.26 10.87
N ASP A 340 9.62 -33.18 11.33
CA ASP A 340 10.24 -33.07 12.65
C ASP A 340 11.12 -31.81 12.73
N GLY A 341 11.03 -31.11 13.86
CA GLY A 341 11.71 -29.82 14.09
C GLY A 341 11.11 -28.59 13.39
N ALA A 342 10.04 -28.73 12.60
CA ALA A 342 9.39 -27.61 11.91
C ALA A 342 8.10 -27.15 12.63
N LEU A 343 8.21 -26.89 13.94
CA LEU A 343 7.17 -26.29 14.75
C LEU A 343 7.31 -24.76 14.68
N PHE A 344 6.21 -24.08 14.36
CA PHE A 344 6.17 -22.62 14.24
C PHE A 344 5.13 -22.05 15.20
N GLN A 345 5.51 -21.06 16.00
CA GLN A 345 4.65 -20.46 17.01
C GLN A 345 4.21 -19.06 16.58
N GLU A 346 2.89 -18.85 16.56
CA GLU A 346 2.25 -17.61 16.17
C GLU A 346 1.47 -17.04 17.36
N LYS A 347 1.96 -15.93 17.93
CA LYS A 347 1.27 -15.15 18.95
C LYS A 347 0.32 -14.19 18.26
N VAL A 348 -0.96 -14.28 18.60
CA VAL A 348 -2.02 -13.42 18.05
C VAL A 348 -2.76 -12.69 19.17
N ALA A 349 -3.34 -11.54 18.86
CA ALA A 349 -4.05 -10.71 19.83
C ALA A 349 -5.50 -10.45 19.41
N THR A 350 -6.32 -10.07 20.38
CA THR A 350 -7.64 -9.49 20.14
C THR A 350 -7.81 -8.20 20.95
N LEU A 351 -8.82 -7.39 20.59
CA LEU A 351 -9.09 -6.09 21.17
C LEU A 351 -10.58 -5.93 21.48
N ASP A 352 -10.89 -5.01 22.38
CA ASP A 352 -12.23 -4.43 22.40
C ASP A 352 -12.45 -3.52 21.18
N ALA A 353 -13.71 -3.13 20.96
CA ALA A 353 -14.07 -2.28 19.84
C ALA A 353 -13.23 -0.98 19.82
N PHE A 354 -12.85 -0.56 18.62
CA PHE A 354 -12.09 0.66 18.39
C PHE A 354 -12.68 1.45 17.23
N LYS A 355 -12.52 2.78 17.28
CA LYS A 355 -12.95 3.68 16.22
C LYS A 355 -11.86 3.76 15.16
N LEU A 356 -12.20 3.45 13.91
CA LEU A 356 -11.37 3.74 12.74
C LEU A 356 -11.86 5.06 12.14
N GLU A 357 -10.94 5.99 11.91
CA GLU A 357 -11.19 7.29 11.30
C GLU A 357 -10.49 7.37 9.95
N ILE A 358 -11.25 7.76 8.92
CA ILE A 358 -10.81 7.90 7.54
C ILE A 358 -11.27 9.27 7.05
N MET A 359 -10.34 10.16 6.72
CA MET A 359 -10.66 11.45 6.12
C MET A 359 -10.49 11.33 4.60
N VAL A 360 -11.51 11.75 3.84
CA VAL A 360 -11.50 11.68 2.38
C VAL A 360 -11.76 13.06 1.79
N HIS A 361 -10.86 13.53 0.92
CA HIS A 361 -11.04 14.80 0.23
C HIS A 361 -12.08 14.68 -0.89
N ASP A 362 -12.81 15.76 -1.18
CA ASP A 362 -13.84 15.79 -2.23
C ASP A 362 -13.27 15.46 -3.61
N ASP A 363 -12.04 15.89 -3.89
CA ASP A 363 -11.34 15.60 -5.16
C ASP A 363 -10.96 14.12 -5.31
N ALA A 364 -11.21 13.27 -4.30
CA ALA A 364 -11.13 11.82 -4.43
C ALA A 364 -12.20 11.24 -5.38
N PHE A 365 -13.28 11.99 -5.61
CA PHE A 365 -14.44 11.53 -6.38
C PHE A 365 -14.63 12.43 -7.61
N PRO A 366 -13.89 12.16 -8.71
CA PRO A 366 -14.04 12.91 -9.95
C PRO A 366 -15.48 12.84 -10.46
N LYS A 367 -16.01 13.98 -10.92
CA LYS A 367 -17.41 14.07 -11.40
C LYS A 367 -17.61 13.31 -12.71
N GLU A 368 -16.55 13.20 -13.49
CA GLU A 368 -16.46 12.50 -14.77
C GLU A 368 -16.46 10.97 -14.64
N ASP A 369 -16.12 10.43 -13.46
CA ASP A 369 -16.13 8.99 -13.20
C ASP A 369 -16.91 8.66 -11.90
N PRO A 370 -18.25 8.57 -11.98
CA PRO A 370 -19.08 8.26 -10.82
C PRO A 370 -18.82 6.85 -10.24
N ASN A 371 -18.22 5.94 -11.01
CA ASN A 371 -17.95 4.57 -10.57
C ASN A 371 -16.94 4.54 -9.41
N VAL A 372 -16.09 5.57 -9.27
CA VAL A 372 -15.15 5.69 -8.14
C VAL A 372 -15.90 5.78 -6.81
N MET A 373 -16.95 6.60 -6.74
CA MET A 373 -17.78 6.74 -5.54
C MET A 373 -18.55 5.45 -5.23
N ASP A 374 -19.07 4.77 -6.24
CA ASP A 374 -19.82 3.53 -6.04
C ASP A 374 -18.92 2.37 -5.61
N ALA A 375 -17.70 2.28 -6.17
CA ALA A 375 -16.68 1.35 -5.71
C ALA A 375 -16.25 1.64 -4.26
N TRP A 376 -16.12 2.92 -3.89
CA TRP A 376 -15.81 3.33 -2.52
C TRP A 376 -16.92 2.94 -1.54
N LYS A 377 -18.19 3.22 -1.85
CA LYS A 377 -19.34 2.80 -1.04
C LYS A 377 -19.36 1.29 -0.83
N ALA A 378 -19.19 0.51 -1.89
CA ALA A 378 -19.14 -0.95 -1.81
C ALA A 378 -17.98 -1.44 -0.93
N THR A 379 -16.81 -0.80 -1.04
CA THR A 379 -15.64 -1.09 -0.20
C THR A 379 -15.91 -0.80 1.27
N MET A 380 -16.54 0.34 1.59
CA MET A 380 -16.90 0.68 2.97
C MET A 380 -17.97 -0.26 3.55
N GLU A 381 -18.89 -0.75 2.73
CA GLU A 381 -19.85 -1.77 3.16
C GLU A 381 -19.16 -3.13 3.42
N ASP A 382 -18.21 -3.54 2.60
CA ASP A 382 -17.40 -4.74 2.84
C ASP A 382 -16.58 -4.62 4.12
N LEU A 383 -16.02 -3.43 4.40
CA LEU A 383 -15.30 -3.15 5.65
C LEU A 383 -16.21 -3.33 6.86
N LYS A 384 -17.44 -2.81 6.81
CA LYS A 384 -18.42 -2.95 7.90
C LYS A 384 -18.85 -4.41 8.12
N LYS A 385 -18.91 -5.21 7.07
CA LYS A 385 -19.33 -6.62 7.12
C LYS A 385 -18.21 -7.59 7.49
N GLY A 386 -16.98 -7.10 7.69
CA GLY A 386 -15.82 -7.96 7.93
C GLY A 386 -15.35 -8.73 6.69
N TRP A 387 -15.77 -8.31 5.50
CA TRP A 387 -15.33 -8.92 4.25
C TRP A 387 -13.95 -8.41 3.81
N ILE A 388 -13.41 -7.39 4.48
CA ILE A 388 -12.02 -6.96 4.30
C ILE A 388 -11.24 -7.42 5.53
N PRO A 389 -10.58 -8.59 5.48
CA PRO A 389 -9.75 -9.00 6.59
C PRO A 389 -8.51 -8.09 6.66
N LEU A 390 -8.13 -7.70 7.87
CA LEU A 390 -7.02 -6.78 8.13
C LEU A 390 -5.89 -7.50 8.88
N GLY A 391 -4.65 -7.28 8.45
CA GLY A 391 -3.46 -7.90 9.03
C GLY A 391 -2.99 -9.14 8.25
N GLY A 392 -2.16 -9.94 8.91
CA GLY A 392 -1.59 -11.18 8.40
C GLY A 392 -2.42 -12.42 8.77
N SER A 393 -2.06 -13.56 8.17
CA SER A 393 -2.67 -14.86 8.41
C SER A 393 -4.20 -14.90 8.22
N THR A 394 -4.73 -14.06 7.35
CA THR A 394 -6.16 -13.91 7.10
C THR A 394 -6.80 -15.17 6.51
N THR A 395 -6.04 -15.97 5.76
CA THR A 395 -6.47 -17.28 5.24
C THR A 395 -6.68 -18.33 6.34
N LYS A 396 -6.18 -18.10 7.55
CA LYS A 396 -6.41 -18.95 8.73
C LYS A 396 -7.62 -18.50 9.57
N GLY A 397 -8.40 -17.53 9.09
CA GLY A 397 -9.55 -16.97 9.79
C GLY A 397 -9.23 -15.79 10.71
N HIS A 398 -7.98 -15.31 10.74
CA HIS A 398 -7.59 -14.14 11.52
C HIS A 398 -7.98 -12.82 10.83
N GLY A 399 -8.11 -11.75 11.61
CA GLY A 399 -8.21 -10.40 11.06
C GLY A 399 -9.60 -10.01 10.54
N VAL A 400 -10.65 -10.74 10.91
CA VAL A 400 -12.03 -10.34 10.60
C VAL A 400 -12.52 -9.30 11.61
N PHE A 401 -12.90 -8.12 11.11
CA PHE A 401 -13.43 -7.02 11.91
C PHE A 401 -14.81 -6.62 11.41
N ILE A 402 -15.81 -6.62 12.29
CA ILE A 402 -17.18 -6.22 11.96
C ILE A 402 -17.53 -4.88 12.58
N ALA A 403 -18.41 -4.15 11.91
CA ALA A 403 -18.99 -2.92 12.44
C ALA A 403 -19.75 -3.22 13.73
N HIS A 404 -19.33 -2.56 14.80
CA HIS A 404 -19.97 -2.64 16.09
C HIS A 404 -20.90 -1.43 16.26
N LYS A 405 -22.20 -1.70 16.41
CA LYS A 405 -23.17 -0.67 16.82
C LYS A 405 -22.94 -0.40 18.30
N THR A 406 -22.34 0.75 18.59
CA THR A 406 -22.24 1.33 19.95
C THR A 406 -23.59 1.77 20.46
#